data_AF-A0AAU2G4X7-F1
#
_entry.id   AF-A0AAU2G4X7-F1
#
_cell.length_a   1.000
_cell.length_b   1.000
_cell.length_c   1.000
_cell.angle_alpha   90.00
_cell.angle_beta   90.00
_cell.angle_gamma   90.00
#
_symmetry.space_group_name_H-M   'P 1'
#
loop_
_entity.id
_entity.type
_entity.pdbx_description
1 polymer ?
#
loop_
_entity_poly.entity_id
_entity_poly.type
_entity_poly.pdbx_seq_one_letter_code
_entity_poly.pdbx_strand_id
1 'polypeptide(L)'
;MTTDPNQPDADTKQSSTASSTWRLWILLVWHPALGLAVDPVAVLGLDESQQPTERVVRWVPLVYEAADPWRERLGETSTSKDIEHWIAQSGGVCSIAPAEEPEGALDLTHAADIVLDELLGEVIPALPPRGDG
;
A
#
# COMPACT_ATOMS: atom_id res chain seq x y z
N MET A 1 18.91 -45.34 -31.59
CA MET A 1 19.05 -43.88 -31.79
C MET A 1 17.64 -43.33 -31.62
N THR A 2 17.12 -43.15 -30.41
CA THR A 2 17.44 -42.17 -29.36
C THR A 2 17.29 -40.73 -29.83
N THR A 3 16.11 -40.14 -29.60
CA THR A 3 15.95 -38.76 -29.11
C THR A 3 14.57 -38.62 -28.46
N ASP A 4 14.62 -38.73 -27.14
CA ASP A 4 13.83 -38.15 -26.05
C ASP A 4 12.83 -36.99 -26.35
N PRO A 5 11.61 -37.03 -25.79
CA PRO A 5 10.71 -35.89 -25.68
C PRO A 5 10.72 -35.31 -24.24
N ASN A 6 11.72 -34.52 -23.87
CA ASN A 6 11.72 -33.80 -22.59
C ASN A 6 12.19 -32.34 -22.79
N GLN A 7 11.23 -31.43 -22.85
CA GLN A 7 11.46 -30.05 -22.42
C GLN A 7 10.18 -29.50 -21.80
N PRO A 8 10.07 -29.48 -20.46
CA PRO A 8 9.05 -28.75 -19.74
C PRO A 8 9.70 -27.58 -19.00
N ASP A 9 10.08 -26.50 -19.69
CA ASP A 9 10.63 -25.32 -19.00
C ASP A 9 10.22 -24.03 -19.73
N ALA A 10 8.95 -23.69 -19.56
CA ALA A 10 8.57 -22.31 -19.36
C ALA A 10 7.55 -22.34 -18.23
N ASP A 11 8.08 -22.51 -17.02
CA ASP A 11 7.45 -22.04 -15.79
C ASP A 11 7.26 -20.52 -15.98
N THR A 12 6.22 -20.17 -16.72
CA THR A 12 5.51 -18.94 -16.45
C THR A 12 5.08 -19.14 -15.01
N LYS A 13 5.84 -18.56 -14.09
CA LYS A 13 5.33 -18.06 -12.82
C LYS A 13 4.15 -17.14 -13.17
N GLN A 14 3.02 -17.73 -13.53
CA GLN A 14 1.76 -17.32 -13.00
C GLN A 14 1.91 -17.64 -11.52
N SER A 15 2.60 -16.74 -10.83
CA SER A 15 2.30 -16.40 -9.45
C SER A 15 0.79 -16.30 -9.45
N SER A 16 0.17 -17.40 -9.04
CA SER A 16 -1.25 -17.46 -8.82
C SER A 16 -1.36 -16.62 -7.57
N THR A 17 -1.41 -15.30 -7.77
CA THR A 17 -1.70 -14.34 -6.72
C THR A 17 -2.98 -14.90 -6.14
N ALA A 18 -2.86 -15.52 -4.95
CA ALA A 18 -4.01 -15.82 -4.15
C ALA A 18 -4.81 -14.52 -4.20
N SER A 19 -5.97 -14.57 -4.85
CA SER A 19 -6.76 -13.37 -5.10
C SER A 19 -7.28 -12.97 -3.74
N SER A 20 -6.42 -12.27 -3.02
CA SER A 20 -6.65 -11.80 -1.69
C SER A 20 -7.88 -10.91 -1.83
N THR A 21 -8.91 -11.26 -1.07
CA THR A 21 -10.21 -10.58 -1.14
C THR A 21 -10.19 -9.18 -0.53
N TRP A 22 -9.02 -8.81 0.00
CA TRP A 22 -8.75 -7.55 0.62
C TRP A 22 -8.00 -6.62 -0.34
N ARG A 23 -8.11 -5.32 -0.09
CA ARG A 23 -7.54 -4.27 -0.93
C ARG A 23 -6.81 -3.27 -0.08
N LEU A 24 -5.76 -2.69 -0.65
CA LEU A 24 -4.91 -1.71 0.00
C LEU A 24 -4.92 -0.38 -0.76
N TRP A 25 -4.77 0.71 -0.02
CA TRP A 25 -4.65 2.06 -0.53
C TRP A 25 -3.65 2.87 0.28
N ILE A 26 -2.94 3.77 -0.40
CA ILE A 26 -2.05 4.75 0.20
C ILE A 26 -2.79 6.07 0.30
N LEU A 27 -2.84 6.62 1.51
CA LEU A 27 -3.39 7.94 1.80
C LEU A 27 -2.29 8.96 1.63
N LEU A 28 -2.51 9.91 0.72
CA LEU A 28 -1.56 10.94 0.34
C LEU A 28 -2.08 12.32 0.74
N VAL A 29 -1.17 13.22 1.08
CA VAL A 29 -1.45 14.63 1.38
C VAL A 29 -0.59 15.56 0.55
N TRP A 30 -1.00 16.82 0.52
CA TRP A 30 -0.31 17.87 -0.22
C TRP A 30 1.13 18.04 0.23
N HIS A 31 2.06 17.84 -0.70
CA HIS A 31 3.47 18.12 -0.51
C HIS A 31 3.76 19.56 -0.98
N PRO A 32 4.13 20.50 -0.09
CA PRO A 32 4.24 21.92 -0.42
C PRO A 32 5.32 22.21 -1.46
N ALA A 33 6.41 21.44 -1.47
CA ALA A 33 7.49 21.64 -2.43
C ALA A 33 7.17 21.09 -3.84
N LEU A 34 6.28 20.10 -3.94
CA LEU A 34 5.92 19.48 -5.21
C LEU A 34 4.59 20.03 -5.76
N GLY A 35 3.81 20.72 -4.92
CA GLY A 35 2.54 21.32 -5.30
C GLY A 35 1.48 20.27 -5.70
N LEU A 36 1.55 19.08 -5.11
CA LEU A 36 0.70 17.93 -5.45
C LEU A 36 0.47 17.07 -4.18
N ALA A 37 -0.65 16.33 -4.14
CA ALA A 37 -0.95 15.39 -3.06
C ALA A 37 -0.25 14.04 -3.26
N VAL A 38 1.05 14.02 -2.96
CA VAL A 38 1.94 12.88 -3.19
C VAL A 38 2.70 12.44 -1.93
N ASP A 39 2.51 13.11 -0.80
CA ASP A 39 3.19 12.77 0.46
C ASP A 39 2.41 11.66 1.20
N PRO A 40 2.98 10.46 1.39
CA PRO A 40 2.28 9.35 2.03
C PRO A 40 2.16 9.53 3.54
N VAL A 41 0.94 9.42 4.06
CA VAL A 41 0.67 9.58 5.50
C VAL A 41 0.11 8.33 6.18
N ALA A 42 -0.48 7.42 5.41
CA ALA A 42 -1.00 6.17 5.94
C ALA A 42 -1.26 5.14 4.85
N VAL A 43 -1.33 3.88 5.27
CA VAL A 43 -1.85 2.75 4.48
C VAL A 43 -3.20 2.35 5.06
N LEU A 44 -4.21 2.27 4.19
CA LEU A 44 -5.56 1.79 4.49
C LEU A 44 -5.74 0.42 3.84
N GLY A 45 -6.16 -0.56 4.62
CA GLY A 45 -6.60 -1.86 4.14
C GLY A 45 -8.06 -2.12 4.47
N LEU A 46 -8.80 -2.73 3.53
CA LEU A 46 -10.15 -3.25 3.75
C LEU A 46 -10.25 -4.70 3.28
N ASP A 47 -10.85 -5.57 4.10
CA ASP A 47 -11.32 -6.89 3.69
C ASP A 47 -12.85 -6.94 3.75
N GLU A 48 -13.49 -6.79 2.58
CA GLU A 48 -14.95 -6.85 2.45
C GLU A 48 -15.51 -8.29 2.52
N SER A 49 -14.64 -9.29 2.59
CA SER A 49 -15.05 -10.69 2.76
C SER A 49 -15.33 -11.08 4.21
N GLN A 50 -14.86 -10.31 5.20
CA GLN A 50 -15.24 -10.50 6.60
C GLN A 50 -16.56 -9.79 6.93
N GLN A 51 -17.29 -10.32 7.91
CA GLN A 51 -18.43 -9.64 8.54
C GLN A 51 -18.23 -9.59 10.07
N PRO A 52 -18.06 -8.40 10.68
CA PRO A 52 -18.00 -7.08 10.04
C PRO A 52 -16.77 -6.93 9.12
N THR A 53 -16.87 -6.05 8.12
CA THR A 53 -15.76 -5.71 7.22
C THR A 53 -14.51 -5.39 8.04
N GLU A 54 -13.42 -6.13 7.79
CA GLU A 54 -12.18 -5.87 8.49
C GLU A 54 -11.52 -4.63 7.87
N ARG A 55 -11.00 -3.77 8.74
CA ARG A 55 -10.38 -2.51 8.34
C ARG A 55 -9.11 -2.29 9.14
N VAL A 56 -8.04 -1.94 8.44
CA VAL A 56 -6.76 -1.62 9.04
C VAL A 56 -6.30 -0.25 8.54
N VAL A 57 -5.86 0.61 9.47
CA VAL A 57 -5.15 1.85 9.12
C VAL A 57 -3.80 1.83 9.81
N ARG A 58 -2.73 2.01 9.03
CA ARG A 58 -1.36 2.12 9.51
C ARG A 58 -0.83 3.50 9.17
N TRP A 59 -0.55 4.30 10.19
CA TRP A 59 -0.12 5.68 10.02
C TRP A 59 1.40 5.76 9.98
N VAL A 60 1.91 6.62 9.11
CA VAL A 60 3.33 6.97 9.08
C VAL A 60 3.65 7.75 10.36
N PRO A 61 4.62 7.30 11.20
CA PRO A 61 4.84 7.85 12.53
C PRO A 61 5.32 9.31 12.54
N LEU A 62 5.91 9.80 11.44
CA LEU A 62 6.54 11.12 11.37
C LEU A 62 5.61 12.27 10.93
N VAL A 63 4.36 11.99 10.53
CA VAL A 63 3.50 12.96 9.82
C VAL A 63 2.13 13.19 10.49
N TYR A 64 2.08 13.13 11.82
CA TYR A 64 0.83 13.21 12.58
C TYR A 64 -0.02 14.45 12.26
N GLU A 65 0.57 15.64 12.15
CA GLU A 65 -0.17 16.88 11.84
C GLU A 65 -0.58 16.98 10.36
N ALA A 66 0.26 16.49 9.44
CA ALA A 66 -0.08 16.49 8.01
C ALA A 66 -1.21 15.49 7.69
N ALA A 67 -1.38 14.48 8.56
CA ALA A 67 -2.38 13.44 8.46
C ALA A 67 -3.77 13.82 8.99
N ASP A 68 -3.93 14.96 9.68
CA ASP A 68 -5.20 15.44 10.23
C ASP A 68 -6.39 15.39 9.25
N PRO A 69 -6.30 15.86 8.00
CA PRO A 69 -7.45 15.82 7.10
C PRO A 69 -7.88 14.39 6.75
N TRP A 70 -6.97 13.41 6.82
CA TRP A 70 -7.32 12.00 6.70
C TRP A 70 -7.92 11.44 7.99
N ARG A 71 -7.44 11.86 9.16
CA ARG A 71 -8.01 11.46 10.47
C ARG A 71 -9.47 11.86 10.60
N GLU A 72 -9.80 13.08 10.17
CA GLU A 72 -11.19 13.58 10.17
C GLU A 72 -12.10 12.81 9.21
N ARG A 73 -11.57 12.39 8.05
CA ARG A 73 -12.34 11.65 7.03
C ARG A 73 -12.51 10.18 7.33
N LEU A 74 -11.48 9.56 7.89
CA LEU A 74 -11.42 8.11 8.07
C LEU A 74 -12.36 7.58 9.15
N GLY A 75 -12.77 8.37 10.15
CA GLY A 75 -13.76 7.98 11.16
C GLY A 75 -13.69 6.52 11.68
N GLU A 76 -14.77 6.01 12.27
CA GLU A 76 -14.85 4.59 12.67
C GLU A 76 -15.44 3.70 11.55
N THR A 77 -16.12 4.26 10.57
CA THR A 77 -17.04 3.50 9.69
C THR A 77 -16.77 3.64 8.17
N SER A 78 -15.57 4.01 7.74
CA SER A 78 -15.30 4.14 6.30
C SER A 78 -15.43 2.81 5.56
N THR A 79 -16.10 2.86 4.41
CA THR A 79 -16.40 1.71 3.54
C THR A 79 -15.70 1.84 2.18
N SER A 80 -15.71 0.76 1.38
CA SER A 80 -15.19 0.78 0.01
C SER A 80 -15.82 1.90 -0.85
N LYS A 81 -17.08 2.25 -0.61
CA LYS A 81 -17.77 3.33 -1.32
C LYS A 81 -17.22 4.72 -0.95
N ASP A 82 -16.82 4.92 0.30
CA ASP A 82 -16.16 6.16 0.73
C ASP A 82 -14.81 6.30 0.03
N ILE A 83 -14.07 5.20 -0.10
CA ILE A 83 -12.81 5.15 -0.84
C ILE A 83 -13.00 5.52 -2.31
N GLU A 84 -13.97 4.91 -3.00
CA GLU A 84 -14.27 5.25 -4.39
C GLU A 84 -14.61 6.74 -4.55
N HIS A 85 -15.39 7.29 -3.61
CA HIS A 85 -15.73 8.71 -3.60
C HIS A 85 -14.50 9.61 -3.36
N TRP A 86 -13.53 9.17 -2.56
CA TRP A 86 -12.27 9.91 -2.38
C TRP A 86 -11.35 9.81 -3.58
N ILE A 87 -11.27 8.65 -4.23
CA ILE A 87 -10.51 8.45 -5.48
C ILE A 87 -11.06 9.40 -6.56
N ALA A 88 -12.39 9.50 -6.69
CA ALA A 88 -13.05 10.38 -7.66
C ALA A 88 -12.82 11.89 -7.40
N GLN A 89 -12.50 12.27 -6.16
CA GLN A 89 -12.21 13.65 -5.76
C GLN A 89 -10.70 13.96 -5.69
N SER A 90 -9.86 13.10 -6.25
CA SER A 90 -8.42 13.31 -6.29
C SER A 90 -8.06 14.63 -6.97
N GLY A 91 -7.13 15.38 -6.39
CA GLY A 91 -6.69 16.70 -6.90
C GLY A 91 -6.75 17.86 -5.89
N GLY A 92 -7.16 17.59 -4.65
CA GLY A 92 -7.14 18.55 -3.54
C GLY A 92 -5.96 18.37 -2.59
N VAL A 93 -6.15 18.78 -1.32
CA VAL A 93 -5.16 18.67 -0.24
C VAL A 93 -4.86 17.22 0.17
N CYS A 94 -5.74 16.29 -0.21
CA CYS A 94 -5.61 14.86 0.02
C CYS A 94 -5.89 14.11 -1.28
N SER A 95 -5.18 13.02 -1.47
CA SER A 95 -5.39 12.07 -2.56
C SER A 95 -5.27 10.66 -2.03
N ILE A 96 -5.87 9.69 -2.71
CA ILE A 96 -5.80 8.28 -2.33
C ILE A 96 -5.43 7.48 -3.57
N ALA A 97 -4.43 6.62 -3.43
CA ALA A 97 -3.92 5.80 -4.51
C ALA A 97 -4.11 4.32 -4.17
N PRO A 98 -4.50 3.47 -5.14
CA PRO A 98 -4.46 2.02 -4.92
C PRO A 98 -3.03 1.56 -4.65
N ALA A 99 -2.86 0.65 -3.70
CA ALA A 99 -1.59 0.00 -3.43
C ALA A 99 -1.64 -1.43 -3.96
N GLU A 100 -0.50 -1.91 -4.46
CA GLU A 100 -0.36 -3.31 -4.84
C GLU A 100 -0.36 -4.19 -3.59
N GLU A 101 -0.86 -5.41 -3.73
CA GLU A 101 -0.86 -6.38 -2.64
C GLU A 101 0.56 -6.95 -2.46
N PRO A 102 1.17 -6.83 -1.28
CA PRO A 102 2.54 -7.27 -1.08
C PRO A 102 2.64 -8.79 -1.09
N GLU A 103 3.70 -9.29 -1.72
CA GLU A 103 4.01 -10.73 -1.74
C GLU A 103 4.31 -11.23 -0.31
N GLY A 104 3.73 -12.37 0.06
CA GLY A 104 3.98 -13.00 1.37
C GLY A 104 3.19 -12.43 2.54
N ALA A 105 2.26 -11.50 2.32
CA ALA A 105 1.30 -11.09 3.34
C ALA A 105 0.45 -12.26 3.83
N LEU A 106 0.29 -12.34 5.16
CA LEU A 106 -0.46 -13.40 5.83
C LEU A 106 -1.91 -12.97 6.08
N ASP A 107 -2.08 -11.70 6.45
CA ASP A 107 -3.35 -11.09 6.84
C ASP A 107 -3.33 -9.60 6.44
N LEU A 108 -4.50 -8.96 6.43
CA LEU A 108 -4.65 -7.53 6.07
C LEU A 108 -3.74 -6.61 6.89
N THR A 109 -3.59 -6.90 8.18
CA THR A 109 -2.69 -6.16 9.07
C THR A 109 -1.24 -6.30 8.64
N HIS A 110 -0.79 -7.52 8.36
CA HIS A 110 0.59 -7.78 7.96
C HIS A 110 0.89 -7.10 6.62
N ALA A 111 -0.06 -7.13 5.69
CA ALA A 111 0.09 -6.48 4.40
C ALA A 111 0.20 -4.96 4.49
N ALA A 112 -0.66 -4.34 5.30
CA ALA A 112 -0.58 -2.90 5.53
C ALA A 112 0.74 -2.49 6.20
N ASP A 113 1.32 -3.38 7.03
CA ASP A 113 2.62 -3.17 7.66
C ASP A 113 3.77 -3.28 6.64
N ILE A 114 3.75 -4.28 5.75
CA ILE A 114 4.73 -4.41 4.66
C ILE A 114 4.70 -3.18 3.75
N VAL A 115 3.52 -2.75 3.30
CA VAL A 115 3.41 -1.55 2.44
C VAL A 115 3.88 -0.31 3.19
N LEU A 116 3.61 -0.20 4.49
CA LEU A 116 4.13 0.90 5.30
C LEU A 116 5.67 0.85 5.38
N ASP A 117 6.26 -0.32 5.61
CA ASP A 117 7.71 -0.49 5.68
C ASP A 117 8.38 -0.13 4.35
N GLU A 118 7.83 -0.55 3.21
CA GLU A 118 8.32 -0.18 1.88
C GLU A 118 8.27 1.35 1.66
N LEU A 119 7.18 2.01 2.06
CA LEU A 119 7.05 3.47 2.00
C LEU A 119 8.08 4.19 2.88
N LEU A 120 8.46 3.60 4.02
CA LEU A 120 9.46 4.16 4.94
C LEU A 120 10.89 3.82 4.50
N GLY A 121 11.10 2.64 3.91
CA GLY A 121 12.39 2.11 3.46
C GLY A 121 12.92 2.80 2.22
N GLU A 122 12.04 3.22 1.29
CA GLU A 122 12.42 4.02 0.12
C GLU A 122 12.98 5.41 0.51
N VAL A 123 12.82 5.83 1.77
CA VAL A 123 13.32 7.12 2.32
C VAL A 123 14.73 7.01 2.91
N ILE A 124 15.39 5.85 2.89
CA ILE A 124 16.82 5.77 3.26
C ILE A 124 17.68 5.95 2.00
N PRO A 125 18.26 7.15 1.74
CA PRO A 125 19.32 7.25 0.76
C PRO A 125 20.42 6.28 1.17
N ALA A 126 20.83 5.40 0.26
CA ALA A 126 21.93 4.47 0.45
C ALA A 126 23.11 5.22 1.07
N LEU A 127 23.36 4.99 2.36
CA LEU A 127 24.50 5.57 3.06
C LEU A 127 25.75 5.16 2.28
N PRO A 128 26.62 6.10 1.87
CA PRO A 128 27.87 5.73 1.23
C PRO A 128 28.61 4.79 2.17
N PRO A 129 29.29 3.75 1.65
CA PRO A 129 30.05 2.82 2.48
C PRO A 129 30.96 3.66 3.38
N ARG A 130 30.90 3.43 4.69
CA ARG A 130 31.87 4.03 5.62
C ARG A 130 33.23 3.59 5.13
N GLY A 131 33.99 4.52 4.58
CA GLY A 131 35.38 4.29 4.22
C GLY A 131 36.11 3.85 5.47
N ASP A 132 36.57 2.60 5.45
CA ASP A 132 37.53 2.09 6.41
C ASP A 132 38.84 2.85 6.15
N GLY A 133 39.26 3.64 7.14
CA GLY A 133 40.48 4.45 7.10
C GLY A 133 41.36 4.12 8.28
#